data_AF-A0A221SV94-F1
#
_entry.id   AF-A0A221SV94-F1
#
_cell.length_a   1.000
_cell.length_b   1.000
_cell.length_c   1.000
_cell.angle_alpha   90.00
_cell.angle_beta   90.00
_cell.angle_gamma   90.00
#
_symmetry.space_group_name_H-M   'P 1'
#
loop_
_entity.id
_entity.type
_entity.pdbx_description
1 polymer ?
#
loop_
_entity_poly.entity_id
_entity_poly.type
_entity_poly.pdbx_seq_one_letter_code
_entity_poly.pdbx_strand_id
1 'polypeptide(L)'
;MTRPLTRDRQLRRTRRAEAALTALVFVALLLVGQRPDWIARYVPWITGGLLGLLALGTGITVWQYRVMDEFRRVRLLKAWAVAGVVSFLVMTGLIAWAAVGWAGHGQPAALARDVPPPTFTLTDLYIPWTAALAAYLLTTAFLYLRDQRS
;
A
#
# COMPACT_ATOMS: atom_id res chain seq x y z
N MET A 1 -37.32 5.47 -20.25
CA MET A 1 -36.00 4.88 -19.92
C MET A 1 -34.93 5.97 -19.99
N THR A 2 -34.58 6.61 -18.87
CA THR A 2 -33.70 7.80 -18.82
C THR A 2 -32.67 7.71 -17.68
N ARG A 3 -31.98 6.56 -17.56
CA ARG A 3 -30.99 6.30 -16.48
C ARG A 3 -29.49 6.16 -16.85
N PRO A 4 -28.99 6.32 -18.11
CA PRO A 4 -27.55 6.19 -18.36
C PRO A 4 -26.74 7.45 -17.94
N LEU A 5 -27.26 8.66 -18.16
CA LEU A 5 -26.51 9.92 -17.96
C LEU A 5 -26.15 10.21 -16.49
N THR A 6 -26.98 9.76 -15.54
CA THR A 6 -26.76 9.97 -14.10
C THR A 6 -25.65 9.07 -13.55
N ARG A 7 -25.52 7.83 -14.07
CA ARG A 7 -24.49 6.86 -13.65
C ARG A 7 -23.09 7.32 -14.06
N ASP A 8 -22.94 7.87 -15.27
CA ASP A 8 -21.64 8.38 -15.75
C ASP A 8 -21.16 9.61 -14.99
N ARG A 9 -22.07 10.54 -14.65
CA ARG A 9 -21.73 11.71 -13.84
C ARG A 9 -21.29 11.32 -12.42
N GLN A 10 -21.92 10.32 -11.81
CA GLN A 10 -21.51 9.80 -10.50
C GLN A 10 -20.13 9.14 -10.58
N LEU A 11 -19.89 8.25 -11.56
CA LEU A 11 -18.58 7.62 -11.77
C LEU A 11 -17.45 8.63 -11.97
N ARG A 12 -17.70 9.70 -12.75
CA ARG A 12 -16.70 10.75 -12.99
C ARG A 12 -16.40 11.59 -11.74
N ARG A 13 -17.41 11.83 -10.88
CA ARG A 13 -17.20 12.47 -9.57
C ARG A 13 -16.40 11.59 -8.62
N THR A 14 -16.71 10.30 -8.56
CA THR A 14 -15.99 9.34 -7.71
C THR A 14 -14.50 9.28 -8.10
N ARG A 15 -14.19 9.16 -9.39
CA ARG A 15 -12.79 9.16 -9.87
C ARG A 15 -12.02 10.45 -9.54
N ARG A 16 -12.69 11.60 -9.59
CA ARG A 16 -12.08 12.89 -9.21
C ARG A 16 -11.84 12.96 -7.70
N ALA A 17 -12.77 12.46 -6.90
CA ALA A 17 -12.62 12.39 -5.45
C ALA A 17 -11.47 11.46 -5.05
N GLU A 18 -11.36 10.28 -5.70
CA GLU A 18 -10.21 9.38 -5.52
C GLU A 18 -8.89 10.06 -5.89
N ALA A 19 -8.81 10.66 -7.07
CA ALA A 19 -7.58 11.35 -7.51
C ALA A 19 -7.18 12.49 -6.57
N ALA A 20 -8.16 13.27 -6.09
CA ALA A 20 -7.92 14.35 -5.13
C ALA A 20 -7.42 13.80 -3.79
N LEU A 21 -8.00 12.70 -3.31
CA LEU A 21 -7.61 12.07 -2.04
C LEU A 21 -6.22 11.44 -2.15
N THR A 22 -5.90 10.78 -3.28
CA THR A 22 -4.55 10.28 -3.56
C THR A 22 -3.52 11.41 -3.62
N ALA A 23 -3.83 12.51 -4.32
CA ALA A 23 -2.95 13.67 -4.39
C ALA A 23 -2.74 14.30 -3.00
N LEU A 24 -3.79 14.39 -2.18
CA LEU A 24 -3.71 14.95 -0.83
C LEU A 24 -2.84 14.07 0.09
N VAL A 25 -3.01 12.74 0.03
CA VAL A 25 -2.15 11.79 0.75
C VAL A 25 -0.71 11.89 0.28
N PHE A 26 -0.47 11.99 -1.03
CA PHE A 26 0.87 12.13 -1.58
C PHE A 26 1.56 13.41 -1.12
N VAL A 27 0.86 14.56 -1.15
CA VAL A 27 1.38 15.83 -0.63
C VAL A 27 1.64 15.76 0.87
N ALA A 28 0.74 15.15 1.65
CA ALA A 28 0.94 14.98 3.09
C ALA A 28 2.20 14.14 3.39
N LEU A 29 2.42 13.06 2.64
CA LEU A 29 3.62 12.23 2.78
C LEU A 29 4.90 12.99 2.39
N LEU A 30 4.87 13.80 1.33
CA LEU A 30 6.02 14.64 0.95
C LEU A 30 6.36 15.67 2.03
N LEU A 31 5.33 16.32 2.60
CA LEU A 31 5.53 17.31 3.67
C LEU A 31 6.10 16.69 4.94
N VAL A 32 5.65 15.48 5.30
CA VAL A 32 6.21 14.71 6.42
C VAL A 32 7.65 14.27 6.14
N GLY A 33 7.93 13.82 4.92
CA GLY A 33 9.28 13.40 4.50
C GLY A 33 10.32 14.52 4.52
N GLN A 34 9.91 15.78 4.32
CA GLN A 34 10.83 16.93 4.39
C GLN A 34 11.20 17.35 5.82
N ARG A 35 10.52 16.84 6.85
CA ARG A 35 10.76 17.21 8.26
C ARG A 35 10.83 15.98 9.16
N PRO A 36 11.93 15.21 9.09
CA PRO A 36 12.07 13.98 9.87
C PRO A 36 11.97 14.21 11.39
N ASP A 37 12.38 15.38 11.88
CA ASP A 37 12.31 15.77 13.30
C ASP A 37 10.86 15.85 13.81
N TRP A 38 9.90 16.10 12.92
CA TRP A 38 8.48 16.15 13.25
C TRP A 38 7.89 14.76 13.44
N ILE A 39 8.48 13.74 12.80
CA ILE A 39 8.01 12.36 12.91
C ILE A 39 8.08 11.95 14.38
N ALA A 40 9.21 12.16 15.05
CA ALA A 40 9.40 11.82 16.46
C ALA A 40 8.47 12.59 17.41
N ARG A 41 8.15 13.86 17.11
CA ARG A 41 7.31 14.71 17.97
C ARG A 41 5.81 14.45 17.80
N TYR A 42 5.39 14.03 16.60
CA TYR A 42 3.98 13.85 16.25
C TYR A 42 3.62 12.39 15.93
N VAL A 43 4.45 11.40 16.31
CA VAL A 43 4.19 9.96 16.09
C VAL A 43 2.74 9.58 16.39
N PRO A 44 2.11 9.97 17.53
CA PRO A 44 0.73 9.56 17.82
C PRO A 44 -0.28 10.12 16.82
N TRP A 45 -0.08 11.37 16.38
CA TRP A 45 -0.96 12.07 15.43
C TRP A 45 -0.76 11.58 14.00
N ILE A 46 0.48 11.31 13.61
CA ILE A 46 0.82 10.74 12.30
C ILE A 46 0.29 9.31 12.21
N THR A 47 0.49 8.50 13.25
CA THR A 47 -0.04 7.13 13.31
C THR A 47 -1.57 7.14 13.33
N GLY A 48 -2.19 8.00 14.13
CA GLY A 48 -3.66 8.16 14.17
C GLY A 48 -4.24 8.68 12.85
N GLY A 49 -3.56 9.63 12.19
CA GLY A 49 -3.93 10.14 10.89
C GLY A 49 -3.80 9.10 9.77
N LEU A 50 -2.71 8.32 9.79
CA LEU A 50 -2.52 7.19 8.87
C LEU A 50 -3.58 6.12 9.07
N LEU A 51 -3.86 5.72 10.32
CA LEU A 51 -4.95 4.78 10.64
C LEU A 51 -6.31 5.33 10.21
N GLY A 52 -6.57 6.61 10.44
CA GLY A 52 -7.79 7.28 9.99
C GLY A 52 -7.93 7.29 8.47
N LEU A 53 -6.86 7.61 7.73
CA LEU A 53 -6.81 7.54 6.27
C LEU A 53 -7.00 6.11 5.75
N LEU A 54 -6.42 5.13 6.44
CA LEU A 54 -6.55 3.71 6.10
C LEU A 54 -7.98 3.23 6.34
N ALA A 55 -8.61 3.62 7.44
CA ALA A 55 -10.02 3.34 7.73
C ALA A 55 -10.96 4.01 6.71
N LEU A 56 -10.72 5.29 6.37
CA LEU A 56 -11.46 6.02 5.34
C LEU A 56 -11.29 5.37 3.96
N GLY A 57 -10.05 5.06 3.57
CA GLY A 57 -9.74 4.39 2.31
C GLY A 57 -10.42 3.02 2.22
N THR A 58 -10.39 2.24 3.31
CA THR A 58 -11.08 0.95 3.39
C THR A 58 -12.60 1.13 3.29
N GLY A 59 -13.16 2.12 3.99
CA GLY A 59 -14.59 2.44 3.92
C GLY A 59 -15.05 2.84 2.51
N ILE A 60 -14.27 3.68 1.83
CA ILE A 60 -14.51 4.07 0.43
C ILE A 60 -14.44 2.83 -0.47
N THR A 61 -13.42 1.98 -0.29
CA THR A 61 -13.23 0.75 -1.08
C THR A 61 -14.41 -0.22 -0.88
N VAL A 62 -14.88 -0.40 0.35
CA VAL A 62 -16.07 -1.22 0.67
C VAL A 62 -17.33 -0.63 0.05
N TRP A 63 -17.51 0.69 0.12
CA TRP A 63 -18.65 1.35 -0.52
C TRP A 63 -18.62 1.17 -2.04
N GLN A 64 -17.45 1.33 -2.67
CA GLN A 64 -17.26 1.07 -4.09
C GLN A 64 -17.49 -0.38 -4.46
N TYR A 65 -17.02 -1.32 -3.63
CA TYR A 65 -17.25 -2.75 -3.81
C TYR A 65 -18.76 -3.06 -3.89
N ARG A 66 -19.58 -2.43 -3.03
CA ARG A 66 -21.04 -2.62 -3.05
C ARG A 66 -21.71 -2.15 -4.35
N VAL A 67 -21.18 -1.12 -5.02
CA VAL A 67 -21.76 -0.57 -6.26
C VAL A 67 -21.12 -1.12 -7.54
N MET A 68 -20.07 -1.93 -7.44
CA MET A 68 -19.41 -2.57 -8.57
C MET A 68 -20.23 -3.75 -9.13
N ASP A 69 -20.16 -3.94 -10.45
CA ASP A 69 -20.65 -5.16 -11.10
C ASP A 69 -19.80 -6.37 -10.67
N GLU A 70 -20.38 -7.57 -10.70
CA GLU A 70 -19.75 -8.79 -10.15
C GLU A 70 -18.37 -9.09 -10.77
N PHE A 71 -18.22 -8.89 -12.08
CA PHE A 71 -16.93 -9.03 -12.78
C PHE A 71 -15.86 -8.07 -12.25
N ARG A 72 -16.23 -6.83 -11.90
CA ARG A 72 -15.30 -5.83 -11.39
C ARG A 72 -14.90 -6.12 -9.94
N ARG A 73 -15.84 -6.64 -9.14
CA ARG A 73 -15.58 -7.09 -7.76
C ARG A 73 -14.55 -8.22 -7.73
N VAL A 74 -14.74 -9.25 -8.57
CA VAL A 74 -13.79 -10.38 -8.67
C VAL A 74 -12.41 -9.90 -9.11
N ARG A 75 -12.34 -8.94 -10.04
CA ARG A 75 -11.06 -8.36 -10.48
C ARG A 75 -10.34 -7.61 -9.36
N LEU A 76 -11.08 -6.79 -8.61
CA LEU A 76 -10.56 -6.05 -7.47
C LEU A 76 -10.04 -6.99 -6.40
N LEU A 77 -10.80 -8.04 -6.03
CA LEU A 77 -10.37 -9.04 -5.06
C LEU A 77 -9.11 -9.78 -5.50
N LYS A 78 -9.00 -10.16 -6.77
CA LYS A 78 -7.79 -10.81 -7.30
C LYS A 78 -6.58 -9.88 -7.21
N ALA A 79 -6.73 -8.62 -7.61
CA ALA A 79 -5.65 -7.64 -7.51
C ALA A 79 -5.25 -7.37 -6.05
N TRP A 80 -6.22 -7.29 -5.13
CA TRP A 80 -5.97 -7.16 -3.69
C TRP A 80 -5.25 -8.37 -3.11
N ALA A 81 -5.69 -9.59 -3.45
CA ALA A 81 -5.06 -10.82 -2.99
C ALA A 81 -3.61 -10.92 -3.46
N VAL A 82 -3.34 -10.63 -4.74
CA VAL A 82 -1.97 -10.63 -5.28
C VAL A 82 -1.11 -9.58 -4.60
N ALA A 83 -1.61 -8.35 -4.42
CA ALA A 83 -0.89 -7.29 -3.72
C ALA A 83 -0.56 -7.67 -2.27
N GLY A 84 -1.51 -8.30 -1.56
CA GLY A 84 -1.32 -8.80 -0.20
C GLY A 84 -0.25 -9.90 -0.13
N VAL A 85 -0.31 -10.88 -1.02
CA VAL A 85 0.69 -11.96 -1.10
C VAL A 85 2.07 -11.42 -1.42
N VAL A 86 2.20 -10.51 -2.39
CA VAL A 86 3.49 -9.88 -2.73
C VAL A 86 4.04 -9.09 -1.55
N SER A 87 3.21 -8.28 -0.90
CA SER A 87 3.61 -7.52 0.30
C SER A 87 4.12 -8.44 1.40
N PHE A 88 3.38 -9.53 1.68
CA PHE A 88 3.74 -10.51 2.70
C PHE A 88 5.07 -11.21 2.39
N LEU A 89 5.27 -11.63 1.13
CA LEU A 89 6.52 -12.28 0.71
C LEU A 89 7.71 -11.34 0.80
N VAL A 90 7.56 -10.09 0.36
CA VAL A 90 8.63 -9.08 0.44
C VAL A 90 8.97 -8.77 1.89
N MET A 91 7.96 -8.57 2.74
CA MET A 91 8.18 -8.35 4.17
C MET A 91 8.89 -9.56 4.83
N THR A 92 8.44 -10.77 4.52
CA THR A 92 9.06 -12.00 5.03
C THR A 92 10.50 -12.12 4.56
N GLY A 93 10.77 -11.80 3.29
CA GLY A 93 12.12 -11.78 2.73
C GLY A 93 13.02 -10.75 3.42
N LEU A 94 12.52 -9.55 3.70
CA LEU A 94 13.25 -8.53 4.45
C LEU A 94 13.56 -8.98 5.89
N ILE A 95 12.59 -9.61 6.55
CA ILE A 95 12.78 -10.17 7.89
C ILE A 95 13.84 -11.28 7.88
N ALA A 96 13.74 -12.21 6.93
CA ALA A 96 14.71 -13.29 6.78
C ALA A 96 16.11 -12.75 6.43
N TRP A 97 16.20 -11.77 5.53
CA TRP A 97 17.46 -11.12 5.16
C TRP A 97 18.11 -10.42 6.36
N ALA A 98 17.33 -9.65 7.12
CA ALA A 98 17.82 -8.97 8.33
C ALA A 98 18.28 -9.99 9.39
N ALA A 99 17.56 -11.10 9.57
CA ALA A 99 17.93 -12.16 10.50
C ALA A 99 19.21 -12.91 10.07
N VAL A 100 19.36 -13.25 8.79
CA VAL A 100 20.55 -13.92 8.26
C VAL A 100 21.77 -13.00 8.29
N GLY A 101 21.59 -11.72 7.93
CA GLY A 101 22.66 -10.72 8.03
C GLY A 101 23.09 -10.48 9.47
N TRP A 102 22.15 -10.51 10.42
CA TRP A 102 22.44 -10.38 11.85
C TRP A 102 23.11 -11.62 12.45
N ALA A 103 22.82 -12.82 11.95
CA ALA A 103 23.43 -14.07 12.41
C ALA A 103 24.96 -14.13 12.22
N GLY A 104 25.57 -13.07 11.68
CA GLY A 104 27.02 -12.87 11.73
C GLY A 104 27.79 -13.93 10.96
N HIS A 105 27.19 -14.50 9.91
CA HIS A 105 27.88 -15.44 9.04
C HIS A 105 29.16 -14.80 8.48
N GLY A 106 30.31 -15.18 9.04
CA GLY A 106 31.63 -14.68 8.68
C GLY A 106 32.30 -13.73 9.70
N GLN A 107 31.67 -13.40 10.83
CA GLN A 107 32.30 -12.55 11.86
C GLN A 107 32.99 -13.36 12.97
N PRO A 108 34.17 -12.93 13.46
CA PRO A 108 34.81 -13.51 14.64
C PRO A 108 33.89 -13.42 15.87
N ALA A 109 33.86 -14.47 16.71
CA ALA A 109 32.98 -14.56 17.89
C ALA A 109 33.07 -13.37 18.87
N ALA A 110 34.19 -12.63 18.86
CA ALA A 110 34.38 -11.41 19.65
C ALA A 110 33.59 -10.20 19.12
N LEU A 111 33.35 -10.11 17.80
CA LEU A 111 32.57 -9.03 17.18
C LEU A 111 31.06 -9.32 17.20
N ALA A 112 30.66 -10.60 17.20
CA ALA A 112 29.26 -11.01 17.19
C ALA A 112 28.48 -10.63 18.47
N ARG A 113 29.17 -10.38 19.61
CA ARG A 113 28.52 -10.00 20.88
C ARG A 113 28.03 -8.55 20.91
N ASP A 114 28.62 -7.67 20.10
CA ASP A 114 28.32 -6.24 20.11
C ASP A 114 27.49 -5.80 18.89
N VAL A 115 27.01 -6.75 18.06
CA VAL A 115 26.17 -6.42 16.90
C VAL A 115 24.75 -6.08 17.37
N PRO A 116 24.28 -4.83 17.16
CA PRO A 116 22.93 -4.45 17.55
C PRO A 116 21.90 -5.33 16.83
N PRO A 117 20.74 -5.60 17.47
CA PRO A 117 19.68 -6.38 16.85
C PRO A 117 19.21 -5.72 15.54
N PRO A 118 18.70 -6.50 14.58
CA PRO A 118 18.23 -5.94 13.32
C PRO A 118 17.09 -4.96 13.58
N THR A 119 17.31 -3.70 13.26
CA THR A 119 16.29 -2.64 13.35
C THR A 119 15.72 -2.38 11.97
N PHE A 120 14.39 -2.36 11.85
CA PHE A 120 13.72 -1.87 10.65
C PHE A 120 13.55 -0.36 10.76
N THR A 121 14.04 0.35 9.75
CA THR A 121 13.72 1.76 9.58
C THR A 121 12.36 1.93 8.93
N LEU A 122 11.77 3.12 9.07
CA LEU A 122 10.59 3.51 8.28
C LEU A 122 10.84 3.37 6.77
N THR A 123 12.09 3.55 6.33
CA THR A 123 12.46 3.41 4.93
C THR A 123 12.30 1.98 4.43
N ASP A 124 12.66 1.00 5.25
CA ASP A 124 12.54 -0.43 4.92
C ASP A 124 11.07 -0.85 4.73
N LEU A 125 10.14 -0.17 5.41
CA LEU A 125 8.70 -0.40 5.25
C LEU A 125 8.14 0.11 3.91
N TYR A 126 8.82 1.03 3.21
CA TYR A 126 8.39 1.46 1.88
C TYR A 126 8.62 0.36 0.82
N ILE A 127 9.55 -0.57 1.04
CA ILE A 127 9.84 -1.65 0.10
C ILE A 127 8.62 -2.59 -0.09
N PRO A 128 8.03 -3.20 0.95
CA PRO A 128 6.83 -4.02 0.79
C PRO A 128 5.64 -3.20 0.30
N TRP A 129 5.53 -1.93 0.71
CA TRP A 129 4.43 -1.07 0.29
C TRP A 129 4.47 -0.73 -1.21
N THR A 130 5.65 -0.38 -1.73
CA THR A 130 5.85 -0.12 -3.16
C THR A 130 5.69 -1.39 -3.99
N ALA A 131 6.19 -2.53 -3.51
CA ALA A 131 5.99 -3.83 -4.16
C ALA A 131 4.50 -4.21 -4.23
N ALA A 132 3.75 -4.00 -3.14
CA ALA A 132 2.30 -4.25 -3.09
C ALA A 132 1.54 -3.35 -4.08
N LEU A 133 1.89 -2.05 -4.13
CA LEU A 133 1.27 -1.09 -5.05
C LEU A 133 1.56 -1.46 -6.51
N ALA A 134 2.82 -1.81 -6.82
CA ALA A 134 3.21 -2.25 -8.17
C ALA A 134 2.46 -3.53 -8.56
N ALA A 135 2.42 -4.53 -7.67
CA ALA A 135 1.69 -5.78 -7.90
C ALA A 135 0.19 -5.54 -8.13
N TYR A 136 -0.42 -4.64 -7.34
CA TYR A 136 -1.81 -4.24 -7.51
C TYR A 136 -2.08 -3.62 -8.88
N LEU A 137 -1.26 -2.63 -9.29
CA LEU A 137 -1.41 -1.92 -10.56
C LEU A 137 -1.18 -2.85 -11.75
N LEU A 138 -0.11 -3.65 -11.71
CA LEU A 138 0.21 -4.61 -12.77
C LEU A 138 -0.86 -5.68 -12.92
N THR A 139 -1.36 -6.23 -11.80
CA THR A 139 -2.45 -7.23 -11.84
C THR A 139 -3.72 -6.61 -12.41
N THR A 140 -4.04 -5.38 -12.02
CA THR A 140 -5.22 -4.67 -12.54
C THR A 140 -5.10 -4.42 -14.04
N ALA A 141 -3.94 -3.95 -14.50
CA ALA A 141 -3.65 -3.72 -15.91
C ALA A 141 -3.69 -5.02 -16.72
N PHE A 142 -3.08 -6.08 -16.22
CA PHE A 142 -3.09 -7.41 -16.84
C PHE A 142 -4.51 -7.96 -17.00
N LEU A 143 -5.31 -7.93 -15.92
CA LEU A 143 -6.69 -8.41 -15.97
C LEU A 143 -7.56 -7.54 -16.89
N TYR A 144 -7.31 -6.23 -16.96
CA TYR A 144 -7.99 -5.35 -17.91
C TYR A 144 -7.66 -5.70 -19.36
N LEU A 145 -6.37 -5.87 -19.68
CA LEU A 145 -5.92 -6.24 -21.03
C LEU A 145 -6.42 -7.61 -21.45
N ARG A 146 -6.41 -8.59 -20.54
CA ARG A 146 -6.93 -9.94 -20.80
C ARG A 146 -8.41 -9.92 -21.12
N ASP A 147 -9.20 -9.19 -20.34
CA ASP A 147 -10.64 -9.12 -20.49
C ASP A 147 -11.07 -8.30 -21.72
N GLN A 148 -10.16 -7.51 -22.34
CA GLN A 148 -10.39 -6.87 -23.65
C GLN A 148 -10.13 -7.79 -24.84
N ARG A 149 -9.39 -8.89 -24.64
CA ARG A 149 -9.02 -9.84 -25.69
C ARG A 149 -9.96 -11.04 -25.76
N SER A 150 -10.84 -11.20 -24.77
CA SER A 150 -11.86 -12.25 -24.69
C SER A 150 -13.21 -11.69 -25.13
#